data_AF-A0A2N3BEE9-F1
#
_entry.id   AF-A0A2N3BEE9-F1
#
_cell.length_a   1.000
_cell.length_b   1.000
_cell.length_c   1.000
_cell.angle_alpha   90.00
_cell.angle_beta   90.00
_cell.angle_gamma   90.00
#
_symmetry.space_group_name_H-M   'P 1'
#
loop_
_entity.id
_entity.type
_entity.pdbx_description
1 polymer ?
#
loop_
_entity_poly.entity_id
_entity_poly.type
_entity_poly.pdbx_seq_one_letter_code
_entity_poly.pdbx_strand_id
1 'polypeptide(L)'
;MQPLIGLWMALDMRRRVIVSVATLAVFAAVLGLSGLAAKPTMALLYARLEGTQAGDVVAALDQRGAAYEVRGDAIYVESARRDELRMMLAGEGLPATGGAGYELLDSLSGFGTTSQMFDAAYWRAKEGELSRTISTSPLIRSARVHIANPTAQPFRKELHPSASVIVTTVAGGLSPSQAKALKYLVSSAVSGMTPDDVAVIDAIGGLIASGEEPASGPGGDTRALELKRNVERLLEARVGYGNAVVEVSVETVTEREAITERTFDPTSRVAISTETQERSNSTSDSGKGAVTVASNLPSGAGAAGDTSQSQQSETSERINFEVSETTREVLRTPGAIKRLSVAVLVDAVQMTAADGAPSTEPRAEEELAALRDLVASAVGFDAARGDVITLKSLPFQPVARVGESIEAGFLSTLAIDVMAIVQMAVLAVVALVLGLFVLRPIFTRPLPSRVVELPAPARGAGADPARALTGVIDDESYLPSDLPVISGFDMAMPMASGDFGGASDSNDPVARLKKLIAERQDESVEILRSWMEDHGEHV
;
A
#
# COMPACT_ATOMS: atom_id res chain seq x y z
N MET A 1 -45.97 49.65 -39.25
CA MET A 1 -44.83 49.52 -40.20
C MET A 1 -44.48 50.81 -40.96
N GLN A 2 -45.36 51.82 -41.04
CA GLN A 2 -45.08 53.07 -41.77
C GLN A 2 -43.98 54.01 -41.20
N PRO A 3 -43.65 54.06 -39.88
CA PRO A 3 -42.58 54.96 -39.40
C PRO A 3 -41.17 54.44 -39.70
N LEU A 4 -41.00 53.13 -39.95
CA LEU A 4 -39.69 52.53 -40.28
C LEU A 4 -39.28 52.77 -41.73
N ILE A 5 -40.24 52.79 -42.67
CA ILE A 5 -40.00 53.05 -44.09
C ILE A 5 -39.61 54.53 -44.31
N GLY A 6 -40.23 55.46 -43.57
CA GLY A 6 -39.88 56.88 -43.60
C GLY A 6 -38.48 57.17 -43.07
N LEU A 7 -38.05 56.49 -42.01
CA LEU A 7 -36.67 56.56 -41.51
C LEU A 7 -35.67 55.97 -42.52
N TRP A 8 -36.02 54.88 -43.18
CA TRP A 8 -35.18 54.25 -44.22
C TRP A 8 -34.96 55.18 -45.42
N MET A 9 -36.01 55.88 -45.87
CA MET A 9 -35.90 56.81 -47.00
C MET A 9 -35.16 58.12 -46.67
N ALA A 10 -35.11 58.55 -45.40
CA ALA A 10 -34.36 59.74 -44.97
C ALA A 10 -32.85 59.50 -44.74
N LEU A 11 -32.39 58.25 -44.81
CA LEU A 11 -30.98 57.88 -44.62
C LEU A 11 -30.18 58.02 -45.93
N ASP A 12 -29.03 58.69 -45.83
CA ASP A 12 -28.01 58.84 -46.86
C ASP A 12 -27.57 57.47 -47.44
N MET A 13 -27.25 57.37 -48.74
CA MET A 13 -26.98 56.08 -49.42
C MET A 13 -25.88 55.26 -48.72
N ARG A 14 -24.84 55.95 -48.22
CA ARG A 14 -23.76 55.32 -47.43
C ARG A 14 -24.26 54.71 -46.12
N ARG A 15 -25.22 55.36 -45.44
CA ARG A 15 -25.79 54.87 -44.18
C ARG A 15 -26.70 53.67 -44.38
N ARG A 16 -27.43 53.60 -45.51
CA ARG A 16 -28.23 52.41 -45.87
C ARG A 16 -27.37 51.17 -46.08
N VAL A 17 -26.22 51.32 -46.74
CA VAL A 17 -25.26 50.23 -46.96
C VAL A 17 -24.65 49.76 -45.63
N ILE A 18 -24.31 50.69 -44.72
CA ILE A 18 -23.76 50.31 -43.40
C ILE A 18 -24.80 49.55 -42.57
N VAL A 19 -26.06 50.00 -42.55
CA VAL A 19 -27.13 49.33 -41.80
C VAL A 19 -27.47 47.96 -42.40
N SER A 20 -27.50 47.81 -43.72
CA SER A 20 -27.75 46.51 -44.35
C SER A 20 -26.62 45.51 -44.10
N VAL A 21 -25.35 45.94 -44.21
CA VAL A 21 -24.18 45.10 -43.89
C VAL A 21 -24.16 44.72 -42.41
N ALA A 22 -24.46 45.66 -41.50
CA ALA A 22 -24.53 45.36 -40.07
C ALA A 22 -25.65 44.35 -39.74
N THR A 23 -26.81 44.49 -40.36
CA THR A 23 -27.93 43.54 -40.17
C THR A 23 -27.59 42.15 -40.69
N LEU A 24 -26.92 42.07 -41.85
CA LEU A 24 -26.50 40.81 -42.44
C LEU A 24 -25.37 40.13 -41.64
N ALA A 25 -24.44 40.91 -41.09
CA ALA A 25 -23.40 40.42 -40.18
C ALA A 25 -23.99 39.88 -38.88
N VAL A 26 -24.98 40.55 -38.28
CA VAL A 26 -25.69 40.07 -37.09
C VAL A 26 -26.44 38.76 -37.41
N PHE A 27 -27.12 38.69 -38.56
CA PHE A 27 -27.83 37.48 -38.98
C PHE A 27 -26.86 36.29 -39.21
N ALA A 28 -25.71 36.53 -39.84
CA ALA A 28 -24.66 35.53 -40.03
C ALA A 28 -24.05 35.07 -38.69
N ALA A 29 -23.84 35.99 -37.74
CA ALA A 29 -23.36 35.65 -36.40
C ALA A 29 -24.37 34.78 -35.62
N VAL A 30 -25.66 35.11 -35.69
CA VAL A 30 -26.72 34.31 -35.04
C VAL A 30 -26.82 32.91 -35.65
N LEU A 31 -26.75 32.78 -36.98
CA LEU A 31 -26.72 31.47 -37.65
C LEU A 31 -25.45 30.67 -37.32
N GLY A 32 -24.29 31.32 -37.26
CA GLY A 32 -23.04 30.70 -36.84
C GLY A 32 -23.11 30.17 -35.41
N LEU A 33 -23.63 30.97 -34.48
CA LEU A 33 -23.82 30.58 -33.08
C LEU A 33 -24.85 29.44 -32.94
N SER A 34 -25.93 29.45 -33.72
CA SER A 34 -26.92 28.36 -33.73
C SER A 34 -26.31 27.03 -34.20
N GLY A 35 -25.39 27.06 -35.16
CA GLY A 35 -24.70 25.85 -35.64
C GLY A 35 -23.70 25.29 -34.63
N LEU A 36 -23.05 26.16 -33.83
CA LEU A 36 -22.16 25.72 -32.75
C LEU A 36 -22.91 25.24 -31.51
N ALA A 37 -24.09 25.80 -31.21
CA ALA A 37 -24.94 25.40 -30.09
C ALA A 37 -25.66 24.05 -30.31
N ALA A 38 -25.78 23.59 -31.56
CA ALA A 38 -26.48 22.35 -31.91
C ALA A 38 -25.62 21.08 -31.77
N LYS A 39 -24.33 21.19 -31.41
CA LYS A 39 -23.49 20.00 -31.18
C LYS A 39 -23.76 19.46 -29.77
N PRO A 40 -24.24 18.20 -29.60
CA PRO A 40 -24.45 17.63 -28.29
C PRO A 40 -23.12 17.55 -27.53
N THR A 41 -23.11 18.08 -26.31
CA THR A 41 -21.95 17.97 -25.43
C THR A 41 -21.84 16.52 -24.96
N MET A 42 -20.77 15.84 -25.35
CA MET A 42 -20.48 14.48 -24.94
C MET A 42 -19.86 14.46 -23.54
N ALA A 43 -20.44 13.66 -22.64
CA ALA A 43 -19.96 13.45 -21.28
C ALA A 43 -19.52 12.00 -21.10
N LEU A 44 -18.49 11.80 -20.26
CA LEU A 44 -17.98 10.47 -19.94
C LEU A 44 -19.04 9.64 -19.19
N LEU A 45 -19.40 8.49 -19.75
CA LEU A 45 -20.27 7.52 -19.10
C LEU A 45 -19.46 6.55 -18.24
N TYR A 46 -18.52 5.85 -18.87
CA TYR A 46 -17.60 4.90 -18.24
C TYR A 46 -16.20 5.04 -18.85
N ALA A 47 -15.17 4.85 -18.03
CA ALA A 47 -13.77 4.82 -18.44
C ALA A 47 -13.13 3.51 -17.97
N ARG A 48 -12.02 3.11 -18.62
CA ARG A 48 -11.28 1.89 -18.30
C ARG A 48 -12.11 0.61 -18.40
N LEU A 49 -12.90 0.52 -19.46
CA LEU A 49 -13.64 -0.69 -19.78
C LEU A 49 -12.74 -1.69 -20.49
N GLU A 50 -12.79 -2.96 -20.06
CA GLU A 50 -12.20 -4.07 -20.83
C GLU A 50 -13.01 -4.32 -22.11
N GLY A 51 -12.39 -4.89 -23.14
CA GLY A 51 -13.00 -5.02 -24.47
C GLY A 51 -14.36 -5.75 -24.50
N THR A 52 -14.57 -6.74 -23.64
CA THR A 52 -15.85 -7.44 -23.49
C THR A 52 -16.91 -6.57 -22.81
N GLN A 53 -16.56 -5.92 -21.69
CA GLN A 53 -17.43 -5.02 -20.95
C GLN A 53 -17.86 -3.80 -21.79
N ALA A 54 -16.93 -3.27 -22.59
CA ALA A 54 -17.22 -2.20 -23.54
C ALA A 54 -18.22 -2.64 -24.62
N GLY A 55 -18.09 -3.86 -25.13
CA GLY A 55 -19.02 -4.44 -26.10
C GLY A 55 -20.45 -4.55 -25.57
N ASP A 56 -20.63 -5.04 -24.34
CA ASP A 56 -21.95 -5.18 -23.73
C ASP A 56 -22.63 -3.82 -23.48
N VAL A 57 -21.86 -2.83 -23.03
CA VAL A 57 -22.35 -1.45 -22.83
C VAL A 57 -22.74 -0.81 -24.18
N VAL A 58 -21.92 -0.99 -25.23
CA VAL A 58 -22.23 -0.49 -26.58
C VAL A 58 -23.50 -1.13 -27.13
N ALA A 59 -23.64 -2.45 -27.03
CA ALA A 59 -24.85 -3.15 -27.47
C ALA A 59 -26.12 -2.67 -26.75
N ALA A 60 -26.02 -2.42 -25.43
CA ALA A 60 -27.13 -1.87 -24.64
C ALA A 60 -27.47 -0.41 -24.99
N LEU A 61 -26.48 0.39 -25.42
CA LEU A 61 -26.68 1.76 -25.91
C LEU A 61 -27.28 1.78 -27.32
N ASP A 62 -26.83 0.88 -28.22
CA ASP A 62 -27.36 0.71 -29.58
C ASP A 62 -28.84 0.31 -29.58
N GLN A 63 -29.23 -0.66 -28.73
CA GLN A 63 -30.62 -1.10 -28.59
C GLN A 63 -31.58 0.04 -28.22
N ARG A 64 -31.06 1.08 -27.55
CA ARG A 64 -31.82 2.23 -27.07
C ARG A 64 -31.73 3.44 -27.99
N GLY A 65 -30.93 3.36 -29.05
CA GLY A 65 -30.68 4.47 -29.96
C GLY A 65 -30.03 5.68 -29.28
N ALA A 66 -29.24 5.46 -28.23
CA ALA A 66 -28.48 6.54 -27.59
C ALA A 66 -27.27 6.90 -28.45
N ALA A 67 -27.02 8.19 -28.68
CA ALA A 67 -25.78 8.61 -29.33
C ALA A 67 -24.59 8.40 -28.38
N TYR A 68 -23.59 7.66 -28.83
CA TYR A 68 -22.36 7.41 -28.07
C TYR A 68 -21.13 7.61 -28.95
N GLU A 69 -20.00 7.87 -28.29
CA GLU A 69 -18.69 7.97 -28.92
C GLU A 69 -17.69 7.16 -28.10
N VAL A 70 -17.00 6.21 -28.74
CA VAL A 70 -15.97 5.39 -28.09
C VAL A 70 -14.62 6.01 -28.35
N ARG A 71 -13.89 6.34 -27.27
CA ARG A 71 -12.53 6.88 -27.33
C ARG A 71 -11.61 5.99 -26.47
N GLY A 72 -10.88 5.08 -27.10
CA GLY A 72 -10.01 4.14 -26.40
C GLY A 72 -10.80 3.18 -25.51
N ASP A 73 -10.54 3.21 -24.20
CA ASP A 73 -11.19 2.42 -23.15
C ASP A 73 -12.37 3.15 -22.48
N ALA A 74 -12.82 4.26 -23.07
CA ALA A 74 -13.87 5.12 -22.51
C ALA A 74 -15.04 5.30 -23.49
N ILE A 75 -16.26 5.29 -22.93
CA ILE A 75 -17.51 5.52 -23.66
C ILE A 75 -18.10 6.85 -23.22
N TYR A 76 -18.40 7.71 -24.19
CA TYR A 76 -19.02 9.01 -24.00
C TYR A 76 -20.45 9.00 -24.55
N VAL A 77 -21.36 9.70 -23.88
CA VAL A 77 -22.77 9.83 -24.28
C VAL A 77 -23.22 11.27 -24.14
N GLU A 78 -24.38 11.62 -24.70
CA GLU A 78 -24.97 12.95 -24.52
C GLU A 78 -25.10 13.32 -23.04
N SER A 79 -24.57 14.49 -22.65
CA SER A 79 -24.54 14.94 -21.25
C SER A 79 -25.91 14.94 -20.57
N ALA A 80 -26.96 15.29 -21.33
CA ALA A 80 -28.34 15.33 -20.84
C ALA A 80 -28.89 13.95 -20.45
N ARG A 81 -28.40 12.87 -21.09
CA ARG A 81 -28.87 11.49 -20.86
C ARG A 81 -27.88 10.64 -20.05
N ARG A 82 -26.71 11.18 -19.68
CA ARG A 82 -25.64 10.45 -18.99
C ARG A 82 -26.13 9.73 -17.73
N ASP A 83 -26.80 10.45 -16.84
CA ASP A 83 -27.18 9.90 -15.53
C ASP A 83 -28.36 8.92 -15.64
N GLU A 84 -29.27 9.18 -16.57
CA GLU A 84 -30.37 8.29 -16.92
C GLU A 84 -29.84 6.96 -17.48
N LEU A 85 -28.95 7.02 -18.46
CA LEU A 85 -28.30 5.85 -19.06
C LEU A 85 -27.46 5.09 -18.04
N ARG A 86 -26.73 5.79 -17.17
CA ARG A 86 -25.92 5.15 -16.11
C ARG A 86 -26.81 4.37 -15.13
N MET A 87 -27.91 4.97 -14.69
CA MET A 87 -28.84 4.31 -13.77
C MET A 87 -29.53 3.11 -14.43
N MET A 88 -29.92 3.24 -15.71
CA MET A 88 -30.51 2.13 -16.47
C MET A 88 -29.53 0.98 -16.68
N LEU A 89 -28.32 1.27 -17.16
CA LEU A 89 -27.30 0.25 -17.39
C LEU A 89 -26.90 -0.45 -16.09
N ALA A 90 -26.82 0.28 -14.97
CA ALA A 90 -26.61 -0.32 -13.66
C ALA A 90 -27.74 -1.27 -13.24
N GLY A 91 -28.99 -0.98 -13.61
CA GLY A 91 -30.13 -1.89 -13.40
C GLY A 91 -30.05 -3.18 -14.22
N GLU A 92 -29.32 -3.17 -15.34
CA GLU A 92 -29.02 -4.34 -16.16
C GLU A 92 -27.72 -5.05 -15.74
N GLY A 93 -27.05 -4.57 -14.70
CA GLY A 93 -25.76 -5.12 -14.26
C GLY A 93 -24.58 -4.74 -15.16
N LEU A 94 -24.71 -3.68 -15.96
CA LEU A 94 -23.66 -3.18 -16.85
C LEU A 94 -22.94 -1.94 -16.29
N PRO A 95 -21.59 -1.88 -16.40
CA PRO A 95 -20.70 -2.89 -16.97
C PRO A 95 -20.59 -4.12 -16.04
N ALA A 96 -20.50 -5.31 -16.62
CA ALA A 96 -20.33 -6.54 -15.85
C ALA A 96 -18.98 -6.52 -15.11
N THR A 97 -19.00 -6.23 -13.82
CA THR A 97 -17.81 -6.20 -12.98
C THR A 97 -17.53 -7.60 -12.42
N GLY A 98 -16.57 -8.31 -13.02
CA GLY A 98 -16.05 -9.58 -12.52
C GLY A 98 -16.59 -10.83 -13.24
N GLY A 99 -16.06 -12.00 -12.87
CA GLY A 99 -16.51 -13.28 -13.41
C GLY A 99 -17.91 -13.66 -12.94
N ALA A 100 -18.60 -14.46 -13.75
CA ALA A 100 -19.93 -14.97 -13.41
C ALA A 100 -19.86 -15.91 -12.18
N GLY A 101 -20.68 -15.64 -11.17
CA GLY A 101 -20.74 -16.41 -9.92
C GLY A 101 -21.83 -17.49 -9.97
N TYR A 102 -22.64 -17.57 -8.91
CA TYR A 102 -23.76 -18.53 -8.83
C TYR A 102 -24.87 -18.33 -9.87
N GLU A 103 -24.92 -17.16 -10.50
CA GLU A 103 -25.81 -16.85 -11.63
C GLU A 103 -25.65 -17.80 -12.83
N LEU A 104 -24.48 -18.45 -12.96
CA LEU A 104 -24.28 -19.50 -13.97
C LEU A 104 -25.21 -20.71 -13.75
N LEU A 105 -25.56 -21.02 -12.50
CA LEU A 105 -26.39 -22.18 -12.18
C LEU A 105 -27.85 -21.97 -12.56
N ASP A 106 -28.34 -20.73 -12.48
CA ASP A 106 -29.72 -20.38 -12.82
C ASP A 106 -30.01 -20.62 -14.31
N SER A 107 -28.99 -20.48 -15.16
CA SER A 107 -29.07 -20.75 -16.60
C SER A 107 -29.08 -22.24 -16.97
N LEU A 108 -28.73 -23.14 -16.04
CA LEU A 108 -28.57 -24.59 -16.30
C LEU A 108 -29.84 -25.42 -16.08
N SER A 109 -30.99 -24.76 -15.96
CA SER A 109 -32.31 -25.39 -15.88
C SER A 109 -32.71 -26.00 -17.23
N GLY A 110 -32.47 -27.31 -17.42
CA GLY A 110 -32.89 -28.02 -18.63
C GLY A 110 -32.86 -29.55 -18.52
N PHE A 111 -33.65 -30.21 -19.37
CA PHE A 111 -33.74 -31.68 -19.53
C PHE A 111 -32.47 -32.32 -20.13
N GLY A 112 -31.38 -31.54 -20.29
CA GLY A 112 -30.14 -31.94 -20.95
C GLY A 112 -28.85 -31.75 -20.14
N THR A 113 -28.94 -31.35 -18.87
CA THR A 113 -27.75 -31.13 -18.02
C THR A 113 -27.26 -32.45 -17.43
N THR A 114 -26.00 -32.82 -17.71
CA THR A 114 -25.34 -33.99 -17.10
C THR A 114 -24.73 -33.62 -15.74
N SER A 115 -24.44 -34.61 -14.89
CA SER A 115 -23.76 -34.39 -13.60
C SER A 115 -22.41 -33.70 -13.78
N GLN A 116 -21.64 -34.09 -14.80
CA GLN A 116 -20.34 -33.48 -15.12
C GLN A 116 -20.46 -32.00 -15.51
N MET A 117 -21.50 -31.65 -16.27
CA MET A 117 -21.77 -30.25 -16.62
C MET A 117 -22.19 -29.43 -15.40
N PHE A 118 -23.01 -30.00 -14.51
CA PHE A 118 -23.41 -29.36 -13.27
C PHE A 118 -22.20 -29.14 -12.34
N ASP A 119 -21.34 -30.14 -12.18
CA ASP A 119 -20.13 -30.04 -11.37
C ASP A 119 -19.18 -28.97 -11.92
N ALA A 120 -18.94 -28.96 -13.23
CA ALA A 120 -18.09 -27.96 -13.88
C ALA A 120 -18.65 -26.54 -13.68
N ALA A 121 -19.96 -26.36 -13.79
CA ALA A 121 -20.60 -25.07 -13.56
C ALA A 121 -20.58 -24.65 -12.09
N TYR A 122 -20.78 -25.59 -11.16
CA TYR A 122 -20.69 -25.34 -9.72
C TYR A 122 -19.31 -24.83 -9.32
N TRP A 123 -18.23 -25.47 -9.81
CA TRP A 123 -16.87 -25.03 -9.53
C TRP A 123 -16.57 -23.67 -10.15
N ARG A 124 -16.98 -23.44 -11.39
CA ARG A 124 -16.84 -22.14 -12.06
C ARG A 124 -17.55 -21.02 -11.30
N ALA A 125 -18.75 -21.30 -10.79
CA ALA A 125 -19.50 -20.36 -9.96
C ALA A 125 -18.81 -20.08 -8.62
N LYS A 126 -18.28 -21.12 -7.97
CA LYS A 126 -17.49 -20.99 -6.72
C LYS A 126 -16.24 -20.13 -6.91
N GLU A 127 -15.50 -20.35 -7.99
CA GLU A 127 -14.34 -19.54 -8.37
C GLU A 127 -14.72 -18.07 -8.60
N GLY A 128 -15.84 -17.83 -9.29
CA GLY A 128 -16.38 -16.49 -9.52
C GLY A 128 -16.76 -15.77 -8.23
N GLU A 129 -17.48 -16.45 -7.34
CA GLU A 129 -17.94 -15.85 -6.07
C GLU A 129 -16.78 -15.56 -5.11
N LEU A 130 -15.77 -16.43 -5.05
CA LEU A 130 -14.55 -16.17 -4.30
C LEU A 130 -13.78 -14.98 -4.87
N SER A 131 -13.65 -14.91 -6.20
CA SER A 131 -13.00 -13.78 -6.87
C SER A 131 -13.72 -12.46 -6.57
N ARG A 132 -15.06 -12.46 -6.56
CA ARG A 132 -15.89 -11.30 -6.20
C ARG A 132 -15.69 -10.91 -4.74
N THR A 133 -15.75 -11.87 -3.82
CA THR A 133 -15.54 -11.66 -2.38
C THR A 133 -14.18 -11.03 -2.10
N ILE A 134 -13.11 -11.58 -2.69
CA ILE A 134 -11.75 -11.06 -2.51
C ILE A 134 -11.62 -9.64 -3.08
N SER A 135 -12.24 -9.36 -4.23
CA SER A 135 -12.21 -8.04 -4.88
C SER A 135 -13.07 -6.99 -4.16
N THR A 136 -13.88 -7.36 -3.17
CA THR A 136 -14.58 -6.36 -2.31
C THR A 136 -13.61 -5.60 -1.39
N SER A 137 -12.41 -6.16 -1.16
CA SER A 137 -11.38 -5.49 -0.38
C SER A 137 -10.85 -4.26 -1.14
N PRO A 138 -10.81 -3.06 -0.52
CA PRO A 138 -10.38 -1.83 -1.19
C PRO A 138 -8.90 -1.85 -1.60
N LEU A 139 -8.11 -2.78 -1.06
CA LEU A 139 -6.69 -2.96 -1.40
C LEU A 139 -6.50 -3.81 -2.66
N ILE A 140 -7.53 -4.56 -3.06
CA ILE A 140 -7.49 -5.52 -4.17
C ILE A 140 -8.25 -4.92 -5.35
N ARG A 141 -7.56 -4.75 -6.47
CA ARG A 141 -8.13 -4.25 -7.72
C ARG A 141 -8.90 -5.36 -8.45
N SER A 142 -8.30 -6.54 -8.52
CA SER A 142 -8.92 -7.72 -9.11
C SER A 142 -8.33 -8.98 -8.48
N ALA A 143 -9.14 -10.02 -8.41
CA ALA A 143 -8.71 -11.35 -7.99
C ALA A 143 -9.22 -12.40 -8.96
N ARG A 144 -8.44 -13.46 -9.16
CA ARG A 144 -8.82 -14.65 -9.90
C ARG A 144 -8.48 -15.88 -9.07
N VAL A 145 -9.47 -16.73 -8.87
CA VAL A 145 -9.33 -17.98 -8.12
C VAL A 145 -9.49 -19.15 -9.08
N HIS A 146 -8.60 -20.11 -8.99
CA HIS A 146 -8.73 -21.41 -9.66
C HIS A 146 -8.75 -22.51 -8.62
N ILE A 147 -9.70 -23.44 -8.72
CA ILE A 147 -9.85 -24.57 -7.82
C ILE A 147 -9.64 -25.84 -8.63
N ALA A 148 -8.63 -26.62 -8.26
CA ALA A 148 -8.43 -27.97 -8.76
C ALA A 148 -9.13 -28.94 -7.80
N ASN A 149 -10.35 -29.34 -8.17
CA ASN A 149 -11.08 -30.38 -7.44
C ASN A 149 -10.87 -31.75 -8.09
N PRO A 150 -10.27 -32.73 -7.39
CA PRO A 150 -10.06 -34.07 -7.94
C PRO A 150 -11.39 -34.81 -8.08
N THR A 151 -11.55 -35.56 -9.19
CA THR A 151 -12.69 -36.47 -9.34
C THR A 151 -12.50 -37.71 -8.46
N ALA A 152 -13.55 -38.11 -7.76
CA ALA A 152 -13.50 -39.26 -6.85
C ALA A 152 -13.17 -40.55 -7.63
N GLN A 153 -12.02 -41.16 -7.33
CA GLN A 153 -11.64 -42.46 -7.89
C GLN A 153 -11.78 -43.53 -6.79
N PRO A 154 -12.52 -44.64 -7.01
CA PRO A 154 -12.81 -45.65 -5.98
C PRO A 154 -11.58 -46.33 -5.35
N PHE A 155 -10.41 -46.17 -5.95
CA PHE A 155 -9.18 -46.89 -5.59
C PHE A 155 -8.02 -45.99 -5.16
N ARG A 156 -8.20 -44.66 -5.13
CA ARG A 156 -7.17 -43.72 -4.64
C ARG A 156 -7.62 -43.15 -3.30
N LYS A 157 -6.74 -43.19 -2.30
CA LYS A 157 -6.98 -42.48 -1.04
C LYS A 157 -7.09 -40.98 -1.31
N GLU A 158 -8.12 -40.40 -0.70
CA GLU A 158 -8.34 -38.98 -0.40
C GLU A 158 -7.39 -38.02 -1.13
N LEU A 159 -7.82 -37.57 -2.31
CA LEU A 159 -7.18 -36.41 -2.94
C LEU A 159 -7.80 -35.15 -2.32
N HIS A 160 -6.94 -34.26 -1.81
CA HIS A 160 -7.36 -32.96 -1.32
C HIS A 160 -7.54 -31.98 -2.49
N PRO A 161 -8.56 -31.13 -2.46
CA PRO A 161 -8.69 -30.05 -3.43
C PRO A 161 -7.60 -28.99 -3.18
N SER A 162 -7.05 -28.43 -4.25
CA SER A 162 -6.05 -27.35 -4.17
C SER A 162 -6.55 -26.10 -4.89
N ALA A 163 -6.04 -24.93 -4.52
CA ALA A 163 -6.40 -23.68 -5.16
C ALA A 163 -5.20 -22.76 -5.44
N SER A 164 -5.32 -21.95 -6.50
CA SER A 164 -4.41 -20.86 -6.78
C SER A 164 -5.19 -19.54 -6.86
N VAL A 165 -4.75 -18.56 -6.09
CA VAL A 165 -5.35 -17.23 -5.99
C VAL A 165 -4.36 -16.23 -6.55
N ILE A 166 -4.72 -15.58 -7.66
CA ILE A 166 -3.94 -14.50 -8.25
C ILE A 166 -4.62 -13.19 -7.92
N VAL A 167 -3.87 -12.25 -7.36
CA VAL A 167 -4.38 -10.96 -6.90
C VAL A 167 -3.61 -9.83 -7.58
N THR A 168 -4.33 -8.83 -8.07
CA THR A 168 -3.77 -7.55 -8.50
C THR A 168 -4.17 -6.50 -7.48
N THR A 169 -3.20 -5.82 -6.87
CA THR A 169 -3.44 -4.79 -5.86
C THR A 169 -3.67 -3.40 -6.49
N VAL A 170 -4.26 -2.47 -5.73
CA VAL A 170 -4.47 -1.08 -6.19
C VAL A 170 -3.15 -0.31 -6.17
N ALA A 171 -2.41 -0.41 -5.07
CA ALA A 171 -1.07 0.16 -4.86
C ALA A 171 -0.34 -0.63 -3.76
N GLY A 172 0.97 -0.83 -3.92
CA GLY A 172 1.79 -1.67 -3.03
C GLY A 172 1.61 -3.16 -3.29
N GLY A 173 2.55 -3.98 -2.83
CA GLY A 173 2.42 -5.44 -2.88
C GLY A 173 1.49 -5.97 -1.78
N LEU A 174 1.00 -7.19 -1.93
CA LEU A 174 0.19 -7.87 -0.92
C LEU A 174 1.08 -8.27 0.28
N SER A 175 0.68 -7.92 1.51
CA SER A 175 1.46 -8.25 2.70
C SER A 175 1.36 -9.76 3.04
N PRO A 176 2.35 -10.35 3.75
CA PRO A 176 2.27 -11.74 4.19
C PRO A 176 1.04 -12.02 5.07
N SER A 177 0.62 -11.05 5.89
CA SER A 177 -0.59 -11.17 6.71
C SER A 177 -1.87 -11.18 5.86
N GLN A 178 -1.93 -10.37 4.81
CA GLN A 178 -3.05 -10.37 3.87
C GLN A 178 -3.09 -11.65 3.04
N ALA A 179 -1.94 -12.12 2.55
CA ALA A 179 -1.84 -13.39 1.85
C ALA A 179 -2.31 -14.55 2.74
N LYS A 180 -1.92 -14.57 4.02
CA LYS A 180 -2.41 -15.55 5.00
C LYS A 180 -3.92 -15.46 5.19
N ALA A 181 -4.49 -14.26 5.28
CA ALA A 181 -5.95 -14.09 5.37
C ALA A 181 -6.68 -14.64 4.14
N LEU A 182 -6.15 -14.41 2.93
CA LEU A 182 -6.70 -14.98 1.69
C LEU A 182 -6.58 -16.51 1.64
N LYS A 183 -5.45 -17.06 2.09
CA LYS A 183 -5.21 -18.52 2.23
C LYS A 183 -6.33 -19.16 3.06
N TYR A 184 -6.63 -18.62 4.24
CA TYR A 184 -7.70 -19.12 5.11
C TYR A 184 -9.11 -18.89 4.57
N LEU A 185 -9.36 -17.75 3.92
CA LEU A 185 -10.65 -17.47 3.31
C LEU A 185 -10.98 -18.56 2.28
N VAL A 186 -10.05 -18.86 1.38
CA VAL A 186 -10.26 -19.84 0.30
C VAL A 186 -10.32 -21.26 0.84
N SER A 187 -9.43 -21.65 1.75
CA SER A 187 -9.45 -22.99 2.34
C SER A 187 -10.75 -23.25 3.12
N SER A 188 -11.30 -22.23 3.80
CA SER A 188 -12.57 -22.37 4.52
C SER A 188 -13.80 -22.46 3.60
N ALA A 189 -13.68 -21.97 2.36
CA ALA A 189 -14.79 -21.94 1.41
C ALA A 189 -14.93 -23.23 0.58
N VAL A 190 -13.92 -24.11 0.62
CA VAL A 190 -13.89 -25.38 -0.11
C VAL A 190 -13.71 -26.54 0.88
N SER A 191 -14.68 -27.44 0.90
CA SER A 191 -14.66 -28.60 1.80
C SER A 191 -13.44 -29.50 1.55
N GLY A 192 -12.71 -29.83 2.62
CA GLY A 192 -11.56 -30.74 2.55
C GLY A 192 -10.25 -30.09 2.08
N MET A 193 -10.26 -28.78 1.79
CA MET A 193 -9.06 -28.00 1.47
C MET A 193 -8.35 -27.57 2.74
N THR A 194 -7.05 -27.82 2.85
CA THR A 194 -6.24 -27.25 3.93
C THR A 194 -5.65 -25.92 3.46
N PRO A 195 -5.26 -25.01 4.38
CA PRO A 195 -4.56 -23.79 3.99
C PRO A 195 -3.35 -24.10 3.10
N ASP A 196 -2.60 -25.16 3.39
CA ASP A 196 -1.36 -25.50 2.69
C ASP A 196 -1.55 -25.87 1.22
N ASP A 197 -2.79 -26.22 0.84
CA ASP A 197 -3.19 -26.50 -0.54
C ASP A 197 -3.55 -25.23 -1.33
N VAL A 198 -3.41 -24.03 -0.73
CA VAL A 198 -3.74 -22.74 -1.35
C VAL A 198 -2.49 -21.90 -1.60
N ALA A 199 -2.19 -21.65 -2.87
CA ALA A 199 -1.13 -20.74 -3.31
C ALA A 199 -1.69 -19.34 -3.57
N VAL A 200 -1.07 -18.30 -2.98
CA VAL A 200 -1.44 -16.90 -3.20
C VAL A 200 -0.33 -16.17 -3.93
N ILE A 201 -0.66 -15.60 -5.09
CA ILE A 201 0.27 -14.97 -6.02
C ILE A 201 -0.14 -13.51 -6.21
N ASP A 202 0.79 -12.60 -5.96
CA ASP A 202 0.67 -11.19 -6.33
C ASP A 202 1.13 -11.01 -7.79
N ALA A 203 0.31 -10.38 -8.62
CA ALA A 203 0.62 -10.10 -10.02
C ALA A 203 1.89 -9.24 -10.20
N ILE A 204 2.24 -8.41 -9.22
CA ILE A 204 3.42 -7.55 -9.24
C ILE A 204 4.58 -8.21 -8.48
N GLY A 205 4.29 -8.74 -7.28
CA GLY A 205 5.28 -9.25 -6.34
C GLY A 205 5.66 -10.73 -6.48
N GLY A 206 4.95 -11.49 -7.32
CA GLY A 206 5.15 -12.93 -7.48
C GLY A 206 4.47 -13.77 -6.39
N LEU A 207 4.91 -15.02 -6.23
CA LEU A 207 4.36 -15.93 -5.22
C LEU A 207 4.67 -15.42 -3.81
N ILE A 208 3.63 -15.18 -3.01
CA ILE A 208 3.81 -14.81 -1.61
C ILE A 208 3.82 -16.10 -0.80
N ALA A 209 5.02 -16.63 -0.61
CA ALA A 209 5.25 -17.72 0.31
C ALA A 209 4.72 -17.31 1.69
N SER A 210 3.63 -17.96 2.10
CA SER A 210 2.92 -17.62 3.32
C SER A 210 3.65 -18.24 4.51
N GLY A 211 4.83 -17.73 4.85
CA GLY A 211 5.47 -17.87 6.17
C GLY A 211 5.66 -19.29 6.75
N GLU A 212 5.37 -20.34 6.00
CA GLU A 212 5.53 -21.75 6.37
C GLU A 212 6.57 -22.36 5.42
N GLU A 213 7.76 -21.75 5.43
CA GLU A 213 8.94 -22.60 5.42
C GLU A 213 8.86 -23.50 6.67
N PRO A 214 9.24 -24.79 6.58
CA PRO A 214 9.20 -25.72 7.69
C PRO A 214 10.10 -25.19 8.81
N ALA A 215 9.50 -24.60 9.85
CA ALA A 215 10.11 -24.30 11.14
C ALA A 215 11.56 -23.78 11.13
N SER A 216 11.96 -23.04 10.09
CA SER A 216 13.22 -22.32 10.04
C SER A 216 12.89 -20.91 10.55
N GLY A 217 13.03 -20.74 11.87
CA GLY A 217 12.26 -19.78 12.66
C GLY A 217 12.39 -18.29 12.29
N PRO A 218 11.29 -17.59 11.96
CA PRO A 218 11.24 -16.13 11.84
C PRO A 218 10.90 -15.43 13.18
N GLY A 219 11.05 -16.12 14.32
CA GLY A 219 10.69 -15.60 15.64
C GLY A 219 11.62 -14.51 16.18
N GLY A 220 12.86 -14.44 15.69
CA GLY A 220 13.86 -13.45 16.14
C GLY A 220 13.49 -12.02 15.75
N ASP A 221 13.22 -11.78 14.47
CA ASP A 221 12.98 -10.43 13.94
C ASP A 221 11.68 -9.81 14.47
N THR A 222 10.62 -10.60 14.54
CA THR A 222 9.34 -10.14 15.11
C THR A 222 9.52 -9.75 16.58
N ARG A 223 10.28 -10.55 17.34
CA ARG A 223 10.53 -10.29 18.76
C ARG A 223 11.46 -9.09 18.96
N ALA A 224 12.47 -8.92 18.10
CA ALA A 224 13.35 -7.77 18.10
C ALA A 224 12.57 -6.46 17.88
N LEU A 225 11.63 -6.44 16.93
CA LEU A 225 10.76 -5.29 16.66
C LEU A 225 9.86 -4.94 17.86
N GLU A 226 9.28 -5.94 18.52
CA GLU A 226 8.48 -5.73 19.73
C GLU A 226 9.30 -5.13 20.88
N LEU A 227 10.49 -5.70 21.12
CA LEU A 227 11.42 -5.21 22.15
C LEU A 227 11.88 -3.78 21.84
N LYS A 228 12.25 -3.50 20.58
CA LYS A 228 12.61 -2.16 20.11
C LYS A 228 11.51 -1.15 20.44
N ARG A 229 10.27 -1.41 20.00
CA ARG A 229 9.13 -0.52 20.25
C ARG A 229 8.84 -0.32 21.74
N ASN A 230 8.97 -1.36 22.55
CA ASN A 230 8.76 -1.26 23.99
C ASN A 230 9.81 -0.36 24.65
N VAL A 231 11.07 -0.51 24.26
CA VAL A 231 12.18 0.31 24.76
C VAL A 231 12.06 1.76 24.28
N GLU A 232 11.77 1.99 23.00
CA GLU A 232 11.53 3.33 22.43
C GLU A 232 10.44 4.06 23.22
N ARG A 233 9.28 3.44 23.41
CA ARG A 233 8.16 4.04 24.17
C ARG A 233 8.53 4.40 25.61
N LEU A 234 9.35 3.59 26.27
CA LEU A 234 9.80 3.86 27.64
C LEU A 234 10.78 5.04 27.70
N LEU A 235 11.70 5.12 26.74
CA LEU A 235 12.68 6.21 26.66
C LEU A 235 12.02 7.53 26.26
N GLU A 236 11.11 7.51 25.28
CA GLU A 236 10.40 8.69 24.77
C GLU A 236 9.65 9.46 25.87
N ALA A 237 9.12 8.76 26.89
CA ALA A 237 8.45 9.39 28.03
C ALA A 237 9.38 10.35 28.80
N ARG A 238 10.70 10.13 28.78
CA ARG A 238 11.70 10.97 29.45
C ARG A 238 12.44 11.88 28.48
N VAL A 239 12.80 11.39 27.30
CA VAL A 239 13.69 12.12 26.36
C VAL A 239 12.94 12.91 25.29
N GLY A 240 11.64 12.63 25.10
CA GLY A 240 10.81 13.22 24.05
C GLY A 240 10.74 12.34 22.80
N TYR A 241 9.65 12.49 22.05
CA TYR A 241 9.42 11.74 20.81
C TYR A 241 10.51 12.02 19.78
N GLY A 242 11.11 10.95 19.21
CA GLY A 242 12.18 11.06 18.21
C GLY A 242 13.57 11.38 18.76
N ASN A 243 13.73 11.53 20.09
CA ASN A 243 15.03 11.83 20.74
C ASN A 243 15.74 10.57 21.30
N ALA A 244 15.23 9.38 20.98
CA ALA A 244 15.88 8.11 21.24
C ALA A 244 15.87 7.27 19.97
N VAL A 245 17.02 6.67 19.63
CA VAL A 245 17.14 5.67 18.58
C VAL A 245 17.54 4.37 19.25
N VAL A 246 16.73 3.34 19.07
CA VAL A 246 16.95 2.03 19.68
C VAL A 246 17.11 1.00 18.58
N GLU A 247 18.15 0.18 18.69
CA GLU A 247 18.32 -0.99 17.86
C GLU A 247 18.48 -2.23 18.74
N VAL A 248 17.73 -3.28 18.39
CA VAL A 248 17.70 -4.53 19.12
C VAL A 248 17.99 -5.66 18.16
N SER A 249 19.00 -6.46 18.47
CA SER A 249 19.32 -7.70 17.76
C SER A 249 19.07 -8.88 18.71
N VAL A 250 18.25 -9.83 18.27
CA VAL A 250 17.89 -11.03 19.02
C VAL A 250 18.40 -12.25 18.26
N GLU A 251 19.35 -12.96 18.86
CA GLU A 251 19.76 -14.28 18.39
C GLU A 251 18.88 -15.33 19.08
N THR A 252 18.19 -16.17 18.31
CA THR A 252 17.32 -17.22 18.83
C THR A 252 17.95 -18.61 18.65
N VAL A 253 17.57 -19.54 19.53
CA VAL A 253 17.88 -20.96 19.36
C VAL A 253 16.98 -21.50 18.25
N THR A 254 17.58 -21.96 17.16
CA THR A 254 16.87 -22.53 15.99
C THR A 254 16.75 -24.04 16.07
N GLU A 255 17.51 -24.67 16.97
CA GLU A 255 17.53 -26.11 17.12
C GLU A 255 16.32 -26.60 17.92
N ARG A 256 15.78 -27.74 17.49
CA ARG A 256 14.77 -28.50 18.22
C ARG A 256 15.44 -29.71 18.84
N GLU A 257 15.46 -29.78 20.17
CA GLU A 257 16.04 -30.90 20.89
C GLU A 257 14.95 -31.66 21.65
N ALA A 258 14.99 -32.99 21.58
CA ALA A 258 14.20 -33.87 22.45
C ALA A 258 15.17 -34.64 23.34
N ILE A 259 15.16 -34.31 24.63
CA ILE A 259 16.03 -34.94 25.63
C ILE A 259 15.19 -35.89 26.45
N THR A 260 15.47 -37.19 26.36
CA THR A 260 14.87 -38.21 27.22
C THR A 260 15.90 -38.64 28.26
N GLU A 261 15.68 -38.23 29.51
CA GLU A 261 16.51 -38.59 30.64
C GLU A 261 15.82 -39.68 31.45
N ARG A 262 16.52 -40.81 31.69
CA ARG A 262 16.04 -41.92 32.52
C ARG A 262 16.96 -42.03 33.72
N THR A 263 16.44 -41.70 34.89
CA THR A 263 17.18 -41.80 36.16
C THR A 263 16.63 -42.97 36.97
N PHE A 264 17.51 -43.88 37.36
CA PHE A 264 17.19 -45.01 38.22
C PHE A 264 17.61 -44.68 39.65
N ASP A 265 16.70 -44.86 40.61
CA ASP A 265 17.05 -44.79 42.03
C ASP A 265 17.55 -46.18 42.50
N PRO A 266 18.86 -46.34 42.80
CA PRO A 266 19.40 -47.62 43.23
C PRO A 266 19.01 -48.01 44.67
N THR A 267 18.34 -47.13 45.42
CA THR A 267 17.96 -47.36 46.82
C THR A 267 16.51 -47.82 46.97
N SER A 268 15.61 -47.36 46.10
CA SER A 268 14.21 -47.78 46.04
C SER A 268 14.05 -49.05 45.19
N ARG A 269 14.48 -50.19 45.74
CA ARG A 269 14.28 -51.52 45.11
C ARG A 269 13.14 -52.24 45.80
N VAL A 270 12.16 -52.71 45.03
CA VAL A 270 11.07 -53.55 45.52
C VAL A 270 11.21 -54.93 44.88
N ALA A 271 11.24 -55.98 45.70
CA ALA A 271 11.27 -57.35 45.19
C ALA A 271 9.90 -57.70 44.60
N ILE A 272 9.86 -58.01 43.31
CA ILE A 272 8.63 -58.37 42.58
C ILE A 272 8.40 -59.88 42.53
N SER A 273 9.46 -60.67 42.50
CA SER A 273 9.37 -62.13 42.63
C SER A 273 10.63 -62.71 43.27
N THR A 274 10.43 -63.76 44.04
CA THR A 274 11.49 -64.55 44.65
C THR A 274 11.22 -66.01 44.35
N GLU A 275 12.16 -66.65 43.67
CA GLU A 275 12.12 -68.08 43.38
C GLU A 275 13.25 -68.74 44.17
N THR A 276 12.86 -69.57 45.15
CA THR A 276 13.78 -70.36 45.95
C THR A 276 13.67 -71.81 45.51
N GLN A 277 14.73 -72.34 44.93
CA GLN A 277 14.84 -73.75 44.57
C GLN A 277 15.76 -74.44 45.56
N GLU A 278 15.19 -75.31 46.39
CA GLU A 278 15.95 -76.15 47.31
C GLU A 278 15.97 -77.58 46.77
N ARG A 279 17.17 -78.10 46.56
CA ARG A 279 17.42 -79.46 46.06
C ARG A 279 18.25 -80.20 47.09
N SER A 280 17.59 -80.98 47.93
CA SER A 280 18.24 -81.90 48.85
C SER A 280 18.27 -83.29 48.22
N ASN A 281 19.47 -83.82 47.93
CA ASN A 281 19.68 -85.21 47.55
C ASN A 281 20.37 -85.94 48.69
N SER A 282 19.66 -86.87 49.32
CA SER A 282 20.19 -87.78 50.33
C SER A 282 20.35 -89.16 49.71
N THR A 283 21.58 -89.58 49.45
CA THR A 283 21.86 -90.96 49.05
C THR A 283 22.51 -91.69 50.21
N SER A 284 21.76 -92.61 50.82
CA SER A 284 22.30 -93.58 51.77
C SER A 284 22.53 -94.88 51.03
N ASP A 285 23.79 -95.21 50.76
CA ASP A 285 24.14 -96.55 50.30
C ASP A 285 24.38 -97.42 51.54
N SER A 286 23.38 -98.21 51.90
CA SER A 286 23.59 -99.34 52.79
C SER A 286 24.05 -100.49 51.91
N GLY A 287 25.38 -100.63 51.75
CA GLY A 287 25.99 -101.70 50.98
C GLY A 287 25.63 -103.09 51.51
N LYS A 288 24.44 -103.60 51.21
CA LYS A 288 24.08 -105.01 51.32
C LYS A 288 24.71 -105.74 50.14
N GLY A 289 26.03 -105.86 50.15
CA GLY A 289 26.74 -106.39 48.99
C GLY A 289 28.21 -106.70 49.13
N ALA A 290 28.83 -106.54 50.30
CA ALA A 290 30.15 -107.12 50.53
C ALA A 290 29.96 -108.53 51.13
N VAL A 291 29.98 -109.55 50.29
CA VAL A 291 30.19 -110.95 50.72
C VAL A 291 31.58 -111.05 51.35
N THR A 292 31.66 -110.79 52.65
CA THR A 292 32.90 -110.95 53.41
C THR A 292 32.91 -112.32 54.07
N VAL A 293 34.10 -112.86 54.29
CA VAL A 293 34.32 -114.20 54.87
C VAL A 293 33.66 -114.36 56.25
N ALA A 294 33.32 -113.24 56.91
CA ALA A 294 32.59 -113.20 58.18
C ALA A 294 31.14 -113.73 58.10
N SER A 295 30.53 -113.82 56.92
CA SER A 295 29.16 -114.33 56.75
C SER A 295 29.03 -115.86 56.82
N ASN A 296 30.15 -116.60 56.93
CA ASN A 296 30.19 -118.08 56.94
C ASN A 296 30.64 -118.70 58.28
N LEU A 297 30.74 -117.91 59.36
CA LEU A 297 31.12 -118.40 60.68
C LEU A 297 29.89 -118.52 61.61
N PRO A 298 29.65 -119.66 62.29
CA PRO A 298 28.43 -119.90 63.08
C PRO A 298 28.30 -119.12 64.40
N SER A 299 29.12 -118.10 64.63
CA SER A 299 29.07 -117.28 65.85
C SER A 299 29.09 -115.80 65.50
N GLY A 300 27.93 -115.16 65.69
CA GLY A 300 27.71 -113.75 65.41
C GLY A 300 28.58 -112.86 66.28
N ALA A 301 29.63 -112.29 65.67
CA ALA A 301 30.30 -111.09 66.15
C ALA A 301 30.19 -110.04 65.03
N GLY A 302 29.56 -108.91 65.35
CA GLY A 302 29.02 -107.95 64.40
C GLY A 302 30.05 -107.33 63.45
N ALA A 303 29.66 -107.23 62.18
CA ALA A 303 30.19 -106.23 61.28
C ALA A 303 29.24 -105.03 61.32
N ALA A 304 29.68 -103.94 61.96
CA ALA A 304 29.07 -102.64 61.72
C ALA A 304 29.22 -102.34 60.23
N GLY A 305 28.11 -102.29 59.50
CA GLY A 305 28.12 -101.87 58.10
C GLY A 305 28.57 -100.42 58.06
N ASP A 306 29.69 -100.16 57.40
CA ASP A 306 30.09 -98.78 57.09
C ASP A 306 29.00 -98.20 56.19
N THR A 307 28.25 -97.26 56.75
CA THR A 307 27.09 -96.68 56.07
C THR A 307 27.58 -95.39 55.43
N SER A 308 27.86 -95.41 54.12
CA SER A 308 28.24 -94.19 53.42
C SER A 308 26.97 -93.38 53.13
N GLN A 309 26.78 -92.31 53.89
CA GLN A 309 25.73 -91.33 53.64
C GLN A 309 26.34 -90.14 52.91
N SER A 310 25.85 -89.88 51.68
CA SER A 310 26.16 -88.66 50.95
C SER A 310 24.93 -87.77 50.95
N GLN A 311 25.07 -86.59 51.54
CA GLN A 311 24.06 -85.56 51.55
C GLN A 311 24.55 -84.39 50.72
N GLN A 312 23.88 -84.10 49.61
CA GLN A 312 24.10 -82.89 48.82
C GLN A 312 22.87 -82.00 48.96
N SER A 313 23.06 -80.81 49.50
CA SER A 313 22.02 -79.78 49.53
C SER A 313 22.46 -78.62 48.65
N GLU A 314 21.61 -78.24 47.71
CA GLU A 314 21.79 -77.07 46.86
C GLU A 314 20.59 -76.16 47.03
N THR A 315 20.83 -74.93 47.50
CA THR A 315 19.81 -73.88 47.60
C THR A 315 20.16 -72.80 46.60
N SER A 316 19.30 -72.57 45.62
CA SER A 316 19.41 -71.50 44.64
C SER A 316 18.27 -70.52 44.86
N GLU A 317 18.59 -69.25 45.10
CA GLU A 317 17.63 -68.17 45.25
C GLU A 317 17.78 -67.17 44.11
N ARG A 318 16.68 -66.86 43.42
CA ARG A 318 16.61 -65.80 42.41
C ARG A 318 15.59 -64.76 42.87
N ILE A 319 16.05 -63.53 43.08
CA ILE A 319 15.19 -62.40 43.43
C ILE A 319 15.19 -61.42 42.27
N ASN A 320 14.01 -61.13 41.74
CA ASN A 320 13.82 -60.07 40.76
C ASN A 320 13.41 -58.79 41.49
N PHE A 321 14.14 -57.71 41.23
CA PHE A 321 13.85 -56.39 41.76
C PHE A 321 13.30 -55.49 40.66
N GLU A 322 12.29 -54.71 40.99
CA GLU A 322 11.91 -53.54 40.24
C GLU A 322 12.55 -52.32 40.91
N VAL A 323 13.19 -51.47 40.10
CA VAL A 323 13.82 -50.23 40.55
C VAL A 323 12.94 -49.07 40.14
N SER A 324 12.79 -48.09 41.03
CA SER A 324 12.07 -46.87 40.68
C SER A 324 12.79 -46.15 39.53
N GLU A 325 12.07 -45.92 38.43
CA GLU A 325 12.54 -45.19 37.27
C GLU A 325 11.80 -43.85 37.18
N THR A 326 12.54 -42.77 37.00
CA THR A 326 11.98 -41.46 36.64
C THR A 326 12.39 -41.12 35.21
N THR A 327 11.41 -41.05 34.31
CA THR A 327 11.61 -40.64 32.92
C THR A 327 11.20 -39.18 32.77
N ARG A 328 12.17 -38.34 32.42
CA ARG A 328 11.95 -36.93 32.12
C ARG A 328 12.13 -36.71 30.63
N GLU A 329 11.06 -36.32 29.96
CA GLU A 329 11.09 -35.89 28.57
C GLU A 329 11.09 -34.36 28.52
N VAL A 330 12.18 -33.77 28.01
CA VAL A 330 12.32 -32.33 27.81
C VAL A 330 12.33 -32.05 26.31
N LEU A 331 11.23 -31.46 25.83
CA LEU A 331 11.12 -30.98 24.46
C LEU A 331 11.52 -29.50 24.44
N ARG A 332 12.69 -29.20 23.85
CA ARG A 332 13.13 -27.83 23.60
C ARG A 332 12.66 -27.41 22.22
N THR A 333 11.74 -26.44 22.21
CA THR A 333 11.25 -25.83 20.97
C THR A 333 12.18 -24.70 20.53
N PRO A 334 12.38 -24.54 19.21
CA PRO A 334 13.10 -23.38 18.70
C PRO A 334 12.36 -22.08 19.03
N GLY A 335 13.11 -20.98 19.19
CA GLY A 335 12.57 -19.64 19.46
C GLY A 335 12.95 -19.03 20.82
N ALA A 336 13.65 -19.77 21.69
CA ALA A 336 14.23 -19.19 22.91
C ALA A 336 15.32 -18.16 22.55
N ILE A 337 15.46 -17.09 23.34
CA ILE A 337 16.52 -16.09 23.15
C ILE A 337 17.85 -16.70 23.60
N LYS A 338 18.79 -16.81 22.67
CA LYS A 338 20.17 -17.24 22.91
C LYS A 338 21.03 -16.07 23.38
N ARG A 339 20.90 -14.91 22.72
CA ARG A 339 21.65 -13.70 23.03
C ARG A 339 20.89 -12.45 22.60
N LEU A 340 20.93 -11.41 23.42
CA LEU A 340 20.35 -10.11 23.13
C LEU A 340 21.43 -9.03 23.05
N SER A 341 21.41 -8.23 21.99
CA SER A 341 22.24 -7.03 21.88
C SER A 341 21.35 -5.81 21.70
N VAL A 342 21.47 -4.84 22.61
CA VAL A 342 20.70 -3.60 22.59
C VAL A 342 21.63 -2.41 22.48
N ALA A 343 21.45 -1.60 21.45
CA ALA A 343 22.11 -0.32 21.28
C ALA A 343 21.08 0.80 21.43
N VAL A 344 21.31 1.70 22.38
CA VAL A 344 20.46 2.85 22.64
C VAL A 344 21.29 4.12 22.47
N LEU A 345 20.81 5.00 21.60
CA LEU A 345 21.33 6.33 21.43
C LEU A 345 20.29 7.34 21.90
N VAL A 346 20.69 8.27 22.77
CA VAL A 346 19.82 9.29 23.33
C VAL A 346 20.34 10.68 22.98
N ASP A 347 19.45 11.58 22.57
CA ASP A 347 19.82 12.94 22.25
C ASP A 347 20.38 13.70 23.47
N ALA A 348 21.32 14.60 23.18
CA ALA A 348 21.93 15.49 24.16
C ALA A 348 20.91 16.53 24.66
N VAL A 349 21.15 17.11 25.83
CA VAL A 349 20.26 18.13 26.40
C VAL A 349 20.72 19.52 26.00
N GLN A 350 19.76 20.38 25.65
CA GLN A 350 20.02 21.79 25.42
C GLN A 350 20.06 22.51 26.78
N MET A 351 21.22 23.03 27.15
CA MET A 351 21.40 23.88 28.32
C MET A 351 21.76 25.29 27.86
N THR A 352 21.13 26.28 28.47
CA THR A 352 21.52 27.68 28.27
C THR A 352 22.78 27.94 29.09
N ALA A 353 23.89 28.19 28.41
CA ALA A 353 25.14 28.56 29.06
C ALA A 353 25.00 29.94 29.74
N ALA A 354 25.93 30.28 30.66
CA ALA A 354 25.86 31.49 31.49
C ALA A 354 25.85 32.82 30.69
N ASP A 355 26.17 32.75 29.41
CA ASP A 355 26.20 33.81 28.39
C ASP A 355 24.93 33.88 27.51
N GLY A 356 23.93 33.03 27.76
CA GLY A 356 22.66 33.03 27.05
C GLY A 356 22.67 32.28 25.71
N ALA A 357 23.79 31.66 25.33
CA ALA A 357 23.90 30.82 24.14
C ALA A 357 23.35 29.40 24.41
N PRO A 358 22.63 28.79 23.46
CA PRO A 358 22.27 27.37 23.57
C PRO A 358 23.53 26.51 23.44
N SER A 359 23.90 25.81 24.51
CA SER A 359 24.95 24.79 24.53
C SER A 359 24.30 23.41 24.55
N THR A 360 24.79 22.51 23.71
CA THR A 360 24.32 21.12 23.68
C THR A 360 25.32 20.25 24.44
N GLU A 361 24.92 19.75 25.60
CA GLU A 361 25.78 18.93 26.47
C GLU A 361 25.27 17.48 26.54
N PRO A 362 26.18 16.48 26.59
CA PRO A 362 25.79 15.11 26.87
C PRO A 362 25.04 15.02 28.19
N ARG A 363 24.06 14.12 28.28
CA ARG A 363 23.30 13.90 29.51
C ARG A 363 24.20 13.45 30.66
N ALA A 364 23.81 13.81 31.88
CA ALA A 364 24.52 13.41 33.10
C ALA A 364 24.65 11.88 33.20
N GLU A 365 25.81 11.41 33.65
CA GLU A 365 26.12 9.97 33.71
C GLU A 365 25.18 9.20 34.65
N GLU A 366 24.70 9.85 35.72
CA GLU A 366 23.67 9.30 36.61
C GLU A 366 22.33 9.05 35.89
N GLU A 367 21.92 9.95 34.99
CA GLU A 367 20.70 9.77 34.18
C GLU A 367 20.90 8.64 33.17
N LEU A 368 22.08 8.54 32.55
CA LEU A 368 22.40 7.45 31.62
C LEU A 368 22.41 6.08 32.31
N ALA A 369 22.88 6.00 33.56
CA ALA A 369 22.81 4.78 34.37
C ALA A 369 21.35 4.38 34.66
N ALA A 370 20.51 5.33 35.09
CA ALA A 370 19.10 5.06 35.35
C ALA A 370 18.34 4.62 34.08
N LEU A 371 18.63 5.24 32.93
CA LEU A 371 18.06 4.83 31.64
C LEU A 371 18.54 3.44 31.24
N ARG A 372 19.82 3.11 31.47
CA ARG A 372 20.36 1.77 31.22
C ARG A 372 19.63 0.71 32.05
N ASP A 373 19.38 0.97 33.33
CA ASP A 373 18.66 0.04 34.22
C ASP A 373 17.20 -0.15 33.79
N LEU A 374 16.56 0.91 33.32
CA LEU A 374 15.21 0.85 32.75
C LEU A 374 15.17 0.00 31.48
N VAL A 375 16.12 0.21 30.57
CA VAL A 375 16.27 -0.59 29.35
C VAL A 375 16.53 -2.06 29.70
N ALA A 376 17.44 -2.33 30.64
CA ALA A 376 17.76 -3.68 31.10
C ALA A 376 16.54 -4.42 31.65
N SER A 377 15.72 -3.73 32.44
CA SER A 377 14.47 -4.28 33.00
C SER A 377 13.42 -4.53 31.92
N ALA A 378 13.33 -3.65 30.91
CA ALA A 378 12.34 -3.75 29.83
C ALA A 378 12.62 -4.91 28.87
N VAL A 379 13.90 -5.20 28.61
CA VAL A 379 14.30 -6.28 27.69
C VAL A 379 14.53 -7.63 28.37
N GLY A 380 14.52 -7.65 29.71
CA GLY A 380 14.82 -8.85 30.49
C GLY A 380 16.28 -9.28 30.35
N PHE A 381 17.19 -8.32 30.52
CA PHE A 381 18.64 -8.51 30.43
C PHE A 381 19.13 -9.66 31.31
N ASP A 382 19.90 -10.56 30.73
CA ASP A 382 20.54 -11.66 31.46
C ASP A 382 22.05 -11.73 31.13
N ALA A 383 22.87 -11.48 32.15
CA ALA A 383 24.32 -11.56 32.01
C ALA A 383 24.82 -13.00 31.76
N ALA A 384 24.10 -14.02 32.23
CA ALA A 384 24.46 -15.42 32.02
C ALA A 384 24.23 -15.87 30.57
N ARG A 385 23.28 -15.23 29.85
CA ARG A 385 23.08 -15.43 28.40
C ARG A 385 24.12 -14.73 27.53
N GLY A 386 24.90 -13.81 28.11
CA GLY A 386 25.85 -12.98 27.36
C GLY A 386 25.18 -11.79 26.66
N ASP A 387 24.09 -11.28 27.23
CA ASP A 387 23.41 -10.09 26.70
C ASP A 387 24.30 -8.85 26.88
N VAL A 388 24.21 -7.90 25.94
CA VAL A 388 25.00 -6.65 25.97
C VAL A 388 24.09 -5.44 25.72
N ILE A 389 24.20 -4.45 26.61
CA ILE A 389 23.51 -3.15 26.47
C ILE A 389 24.56 -2.05 26.35
N THR A 390 24.50 -1.32 25.24
CA THR A 390 25.32 -0.13 24.99
C THR A 390 24.40 1.08 24.94
N LEU A 391 24.61 2.03 25.86
CA LEU A 391 23.86 3.27 25.91
C LEU A 391 24.83 4.45 25.82
N LYS A 392 24.56 5.37 24.88
CA LYS A 392 25.38 6.57 24.66
C LYS A 392 24.48 7.79 24.44
N SER A 393 24.97 8.97 24.85
CA SER A 393 24.33 10.26 24.53
C SER A 393 25.18 11.00 23.50
N LEU A 394 24.57 11.34 22.35
CA LEU A 394 25.19 12.12 21.29
C LEU A 394 24.17 13.12 20.75
N PRO A 395 24.58 14.32 20.32
CA PRO A 395 23.67 15.31 19.75
C PRO A 395 23.14 14.87 18.40
N PHE A 396 21.82 14.91 18.22
CA PHE A 396 21.17 14.56 16.96
C PHE A 396 21.14 15.73 16.00
N GLN A 397 21.11 15.43 14.69
CA GLN A 397 20.86 16.46 13.69
C GLN A 397 19.35 16.79 13.68
N PRO A 398 18.97 18.08 13.66
CA PRO A 398 17.57 18.46 13.62
C PRO A 398 16.96 18.03 12.29
N VAL A 399 16.03 17.06 12.34
CA VAL A 399 15.17 16.73 11.20
C VAL A 399 14.13 17.83 11.04
N ALA A 400 14.18 18.55 9.92
CA ALA A 400 13.18 19.54 9.57
C ALA A 400 11.79 18.89 9.50
N ARG A 401 10.82 19.38 10.29
CA ARG A 401 9.44 18.93 10.23
C ARG A 401 8.88 19.20 8.83
N VAL A 402 8.70 18.15 8.04
CA VAL A 402 7.87 18.18 6.83
C VAL A 402 6.42 18.16 7.31
N GLY A 403 5.83 19.32 7.54
CA GLY A 403 4.47 19.40 8.07
C GLY A 403 3.94 20.80 8.35
N GLU A 404 4.52 21.85 7.78
CA GLU A 404 3.80 23.12 7.69
C GLU A 404 2.87 23.02 6.48
N SER A 405 1.59 22.82 6.78
CA SER A 405 0.51 22.76 5.80
C SER A 405 0.50 24.02 4.96
N ILE A 406 0.81 23.88 3.66
CA ILE A 406 0.53 24.90 2.66
C ILE A 406 -1.00 25.04 2.62
N GLU A 407 -1.52 26.13 3.17
CA GLU A 407 -2.94 26.48 3.05
C GLU A 407 -3.31 26.49 1.57
N ALA A 408 -4.33 25.70 1.22
CA ALA A 408 -4.86 25.65 -0.14
C ALA A 408 -5.33 27.05 -0.54
N GLY A 409 -4.58 27.69 -1.44
CA GLY A 409 -4.87 29.04 -1.92
C GLY A 409 -6.27 29.13 -2.54
N PHE A 410 -6.99 30.19 -2.17
CA PHE A 410 -8.33 30.62 -2.62
C PHE A 410 -8.56 30.62 -4.15
N LEU A 411 -7.53 30.39 -4.96
CA LEU A 411 -7.59 30.34 -6.42
C LEU A 411 -8.03 28.99 -6.99
N SER A 412 -7.99 27.90 -6.22
CA SER A 412 -8.42 26.58 -6.71
C SER A 412 -9.95 26.39 -6.69
N THR A 413 -10.69 27.28 -6.00
CA THR A 413 -12.16 27.21 -5.88
C THR A 413 -12.90 27.96 -7.00
N LEU A 414 -12.21 28.75 -7.82
CA LEU A 414 -12.78 29.38 -9.01
C LEU A 414 -12.49 28.52 -10.25
N ALA A 415 -13.32 27.49 -10.46
CA ALA A 415 -13.40 26.80 -11.74
C ALA A 415 -14.02 27.74 -12.79
N ILE A 416 -13.16 28.49 -13.50
CA ILE A 416 -13.59 29.45 -14.54
C ILE A 416 -14.08 28.67 -15.76
N ASP A 417 -15.40 28.69 -16.01
CA ASP A 417 -16.00 28.14 -17.24
C ASP A 417 -15.71 29.09 -18.43
N VAL A 418 -14.72 28.71 -19.23
CA VAL A 418 -14.27 29.44 -20.41
C VAL A 418 -15.40 29.68 -21.43
N MET A 419 -16.41 28.79 -21.49
CA MET A 419 -17.54 28.94 -22.42
C MET A 419 -18.44 30.12 -22.05
N ALA A 420 -18.67 30.36 -20.75
CA ALA A 420 -19.47 31.48 -20.27
C ALA A 420 -18.81 32.83 -20.57
N ILE A 421 -17.47 32.90 -20.50
CA ILE A 421 -16.71 34.10 -20.86
C ILE A 421 -16.83 34.41 -22.35
N VAL A 422 -16.77 33.39 -23.21
CA VAL A 422 -16.91 33.57 -24.67
C VAL A 422 -18.32 34.07 -25.02
N GLN A 423 -19.37 33.54 -24.40
CA GLN A 423 -20.75 34.02 -24.62
C GLN A 423 -20.94 35.48 -24.20
N MET A 424 -20.40 35.87 -23.04
CA MET A 424 -20.45 37.25 -22.55
C MET A 424 -19.66 38.22 -23.44
N ALA A 425 -18.50 37.80 -23.95
CA ALA A 425 -17.69 38.59 -24.88
C ALA A 425 -18.43 38.86 -26.20
N VAL A 426 -19.09 37.84 -26.77
CA VAL A 426 -19.86 38.00 -28.01
C VAL A 426 -21.07 38.93 -27.81
N LEU A 427 -21.79 38.81 -26.70
CA LEU A 427 -22.89 39.71 -26.35
C LEU A 427 -22.43 41.16 -26.20
N ALA A 428 -21.28 41.39 -25.55
CA ALA A 428 -20.69 42.71 -25.40
C ALA A 428 -20.30 43.33 -26.75
N VAL A 429 -19.73 42.54 -27.68
CA VAL A 429 -19.40 43.00 -29.03
C VAL A 429 -20.65 43.38 -29.82
N VAL A 430 -21.70 42.56 -29.77
CA VAL A 430 -22.98 42.87 -30.44
C VAL A 430 -23.61 44.15 -29.86
N ALA A 431 -23.59 44.31 -28.54
CA ALA A 431 -24.07 45.52 -27.88
C ALA A 431 -23.25 46.77 -28.25
N LEU A 432 -21.93 46.64 -28.37
CA LEU A 432 -21.03 47.73 -28.78
C LEU A 432 -21.28 48.15 -30.23
N VAL A 433 -21.46 47.18 -31.14
CA VAL A 433 -21.79 47.46 -32.55
C VAL A 433 -23.13 48.18 -32.66
N LEU A 434 -24.16 47.74 -31.94
CA LEU A 434 -25.46 48.42 -31.88
C LEU A 434 -25.36 49.83 -31.28
N GLY A 435 -24.63 49.99 -30.17
CA GLY A 435 -24.42 51.28 -29.51
C GLY A 435 -23.71 52.30 -30.40
N LEU A 436 -22.63 51.88 -31.08
CA LEU A 436 -21.81 52.78 -31.89
C LEU A 436 -22.47 53.13 -33.23
N PHE A 437 -23.06 52.15 -33.91
CA PHE A 437 -23.56 52.34 -35.28
C PHE A 437 -25.04 52.70 -35.38
N VAL A 438 -25.86 52.39 -34.37
CA VAL A 438 -27.31 52.67 -34.40
C VAL A 438 -27.68 53.82 -33.46
N LEU A 439 -27.22 53.80 -32.20
CA LEU A 439 -27.60 54.84 -31.22
C LEU A 439 -26.84 56.15 -31.45
N ARG A 440 -25.51 56.09 -31.65
CA ARG A 440 -24.68 57.29 -31.82
C ARG A 440 -25.16 58.25 -32.93
N PRO A 441 -25.52 57.80 -34.14
CA PRO A 441 -26.00 58.70 -35.20
C PRO A 441 -27.40 59.27 -34.98
N ILE A 442 -28.21 58.69 -34.07
CA ILE A 442 -29.54 59.21 -33.73
C ILE A 442 -29.43 60.38 -32.75
N PHE A 443 -28.46 60.33 -31.83
CA PHE A 443 -28.25 61.39 -30.84
C PHE A 443 -27.36 62.54 -31.32
N THR A 444 -26.56 62.36 -32.37
CA THR A 444 -25.78 63.45 -32.98
C THR A 444 -26.55 64.10 -34.15
N ARG A 445 -27.66 64.79 -33.84
CA ARG A 445 -28.29 65.75 -34.78
C ARG A 445 -27.90 67.17 -34.35
N PRO A 446 -27.16 67.95 -35.15
CA PRO A 446 -27.03 69.38 -34.89
C PRO A 446 -28.37 70.07 -35.18
N LEU A 447 -28.95 70.69 -34.16
CA LEU A 447 -30.10 71.60 -34.30
C LEU A 447 -29.64 72.85 -35.07
N PRO A 448 -30.33 73.30 -36.14
CA PRO A 448 -29.98 74.53 -36.83
C PRO A 448 -30.45 75.74 -35.99
N SER A 449 -29.50 76.44 -35.37
CA SER A 449 -29.71 77.77 -34.79
C SER A 449 -29.91 78.79 -35.91
N ARG A 450 -31.17 79.23 -36.09
CA ARG A 450 -31.55 80.30 -37.02
C ARG A 450 -31.31 81.64 -36.32
N VAL A 451 -30.34 82.39 -36.82
CA VAL A 451 -30.02 83.77 -36.42
C VAL A 451 -31.15 84.68 -36.91
N VAL A 452 -31.75 85.47 -36.02
CA VAL A 452 -32.62 86.60 -36.34
C VAL A 452 -31.98 87.84 -35.72
N GLU A 453 -31.49 88.73 -36.57
CA GLU A 453 -31.11 90.11 -36.21
C GLU A 453 -32.36 90.96 -36.03
N LEU A 454 -32.40 91.78 -34.98
CA LEU A 454 -33.08 93.09 -34.95
C LEU A 454 -32.40 94.02 -33.93
N PRO A 455 -32.42 95.34 -34.14
CA PRO A 455 -31.46 96.30 -33.59
C PRO A 455 -31.94 97.01 -32.31
N ALA A 456 -31.00 97.77 -31.73
CA ALA A 456 -30.98 98.40 -30.41
C ALA A 456 -32.05 99.46 -30.10
N PRO A 457 -32.20 99.78 -28.80
CA PRO A 457 -32.32 101.18 -28.37
C PRO A 457 -31.25 101.57 -27.33
N ALA A 458 -30.86 102.85 -27.39
CA ALA A 458 -29.87 103.48 -26.54
C ALA A 458 -30.49 104.41 -25.49
N ARG A 459 -29.73 104.64 -24.41
CA ARG A 459 -29.86 105.64 -23.30
C ARG A 459 -30.98 105.38 -22.29
N GLY A 460 -30.82 105.58 -20.98
CA GLY A 460 -29.70 106.05 -20.16
C GLY A 460 -30.21 106.51 -18.77
N ALA A 461 -29.33 106.40 -17.76
CA ALA A 461 -29.28 107.14 -16.48
C ALA A 461 -30.22 106.81 -15.28
N GLY A 462 -29.58 106.66 -14.10
CA GLY A 462 -30.10 106.90 -12.72
C GLY A 462 -30.39 105.64 -11.90
N ALA A 463 -29.50 105.18 -11.00
CA ALA A 463 -29.44 105.45 -9.54
C ALA A 463 -30.64 104.81 -8.76
N ASP A 464 -30.54 104.06 -7.67
CA ASP A 464 -29.51 103.85 -6.62
C ASP A 464 -29.93 102.60 -5.75
N PRO A 465 -29.25 102.24 -4.61
CA PRO A 465 -28.89 100.86 -4.27
C PRO A 465 -29.58 100.28 -3.01
N ALA A 466 -29.43 98.96 -2.83
CA ALA A 466 -29.42 98.19 -1.56
C ALA A 466 -29.41 96.69 -1.97
N ARG A 467 -28.71 95.73 -1.38
CA ARG A 467 -28.08 95.48 -0.08
C ARG A 467 -27.21 94.23 -0.33
N ALA A 468 -25.90 94.23 -0.04
CA ALA A 468 -25.31 93.53 1.12
C ALA A 468 -25.81 92.07 1.29
N LEU A 469 -24.97 91.03 1.39
CA LEU A 469 -23.87 90.92 2.35
C LEU A 469 -23.05 89.62 2.10
N THR A 470 -21.74 89.70 2.37
CA THR A 470 -20.82 88.68 2.95
C THR A 470 -20.58 87.36 2.22
N GLY A 471 -19.36 86.80 2.16
CA GLY A 471 -18.08 87.09 2.80
C GLY A 471 -17.07 86.07 2.23
N VAL A 472 -15.77 86.41 2.14
CA VAL A 472 -14.73 85.91 3.08
C VAL A 472 -14.41 84.43 2.84
N ILE A 473 -13.17 83.93 2.69
CA ILE A 473 -11.77 84.38 2.56
C ILE A 473 -11.02 83.08 2.17
N ASP A 474 -9.85 83.23 1.56
CA ASP A 474 -8.67 82.34 1.46
C ASP A 474 -8.75 80.84 1.77
N ASP A 475 -8.06 80.05 0.93
CA ASP A 475 -6.79 79.36 1.30
C ASP A 475 -6.51 78.26 0.28
N GLU A 476 -5.30 77.79 0.05
CA GLU A 476 -3.95 78.33 0.19
C GLU A 476 -3.12 77.41 -0.72
N SER A 477 -2.12 77.95 -1.36
CA SER A 477 -1.08 77.19 -2.03
C SER A 477 -0.06 76.69 -1.01
N TYR A 478 0.17 75.38 -0.92
CA TYR A 478 1.43 74.85 -0.37
C TYR A 478 1.86 73.56 -1.09
N LEU A 479 3.04 73.63 -1.72
CA LEU A 479 3.97 72.52 -1.98
C LEU A 479 4.92 72.45 -0.78
N PRO A 480 5.55 71.29 -0.44
CA PRO A 480 6.75 70.81 -1.14
C PRO A 480 6.80 69.26 -1.29
N SER A 481 7.28 68.75 -2.43
CA SER A 481 8.65 68.21 -2.65
C SER A 481 8.98 66.95 -1.85
N ASP A 482 8.93 65.78 -2.50
CA ASP A 482 9.92 64.72 -2.26
C ASP A 482 10.13 63.83 -3.51
N LEU A 483 11.39 63.39 -3.64
CA LEU A 483 12.15 62.95 -4.82
C LEU A 483 11.88 61.47 -5.24
N PRO A 484 12.71 60.81 -6.09
CA PRO A 484 12.74 60.96 -7.54
C PRO A 484 12.64 59.62 -8.30
N VAL A 485 12.23 59.71 -9.56
CA VAL A 485 12.39 58.67 -10.60
C VAL A 485 13.79 58.78 -11.20
N ILE A 486 14.49 57.66 -11.43
CA ILE A 486 15.42 57.44 -12.57
C ILE A 486 15.73 55.94 -12.67
N SER A 487 15.39 55.34 -13.81
CA SER A 487 16.07 54.17 -14.37
C SER A 487 16.25 54.41 -15.87
N GLY A 488 17.39 55.01 -16.22
CA GLY A 488 17.87 55.16 -17.59
C GLY A 488 19.37 54.91 -17.55
N PHE A 489 19.76 53.69 -17.88
CA PHE A 489 21.14 53.22 -17.86
C PHE A 489 21.60 53.11 -19.31
N ASP A 490 22.59 53.93 -19.69
CA ASP A 490 23.34 53.77 -20.93
C ASP A 490 24.83 54.08 -20.69
N MET A 491 25.66 53.44 -21.51
CA MET A 491 27.10 53.60 -21.74
C MET A 491 28.11 53.03 -20.72
N ALA A 492 28.89 52.03 -21.15
CA ALA A 492 30.23 52.25 -21.74
C ALA A 492 31.12 50.98 -21.72
N MET A 493 31.77 50.71 -22.85
CA MET A 493 32.92 49.79 -23.02
C MET A 493 34.20 50.35 -22.35
N PRO A 494 35.23 49.52 -22.04
CA PRO A 494 36.29 49.27 -23.03
C PRO A 494 36.96 47.87 -23.03
N MET A 495 37.22 47.41 -24.25
CA MET A 495 38.28 46.55 -24.82
C MET A 495 39.43 45.97 -23.95
N ALA A 496 39.70 44.66 -24.11
CA ALA A 496 41.03 44.01 -24.25
C ALA A 496 40.84 42.49 -24.56
N SER A 497 40.95 42.03 -25.81
CA SER A 497 42.13 41.41 -26.48
C SER A 497 42.37 39.90 -26.21
N GLY A 498 42.32 39.09 -27.28
CA GLY A 498 42.80 37.68 -27.36
C GLY A 498 41.73 36.73 -27.89
N ASP A 499 41.54 36.57 -29.20
CA ASP A 499 42.20 35.59 -30.10
C ASP A 499 41.93 34.10 -29.73
N PHE A 500 40.95 33.45 -30.39
CA PHE A 500 41.22 32.35 -31.34
C PHE A 500 39.96 31.82 -32.05
N GLY A 501 40.20 31.35 -33.29
CA GLY A 501 39.28 30.82 -34.31
C GLY A 501 38.18 29.85 -33.86
N GLY A 502 37.06 29.92 -34.58
CA GLY A 502 35.79 29.29 -34.22
C GLY A 502 35.59 27.82 -34.60
N ALA A 503 34.43 27.32 -34.19
CA ALA A 503 33.58 26.38 -34.91
C ALA A 503 32.22 26.40 -34.21
N SER A 504 31.19 26.84 -34.92
CA SER A 504 29.80 26.75 -34.50
C SER A 504 29.32 25.31 -34.65
N ASP A 505 28.80 24.68 -33.58
CA ASP A 505 27.79 23.64 -33.78
C ASP A 505 26.85 23.42 -32.56
N SER A 506 25.56 23.40 -32.91
CA SER A 506 24.41 22.70 -32.32
C SER A 506 24.31 22.38 -30.81
N ASN A 507 23.37 23.06 -30.16
CA ASN A 507 22.64 22.58 -28.97
C ASN A 507 21.59 21.52 -29.37
N ASP A 508 22.01 20.27 -29.65
CA ASP A 508 21.07 19.15 -29.82
C ASP A 508 21.12 18.18 -28.62
N PRO A 509 20.11 18.20 -27.71
CA PRO A 509 20.04 17.31 -26.55
C PRO A 509 19.90 15.83 -26.93
N VAL A 510 19.48 15.52 -28.17
CA VAL A 510 19.31 14.13 -28.65
C VAL A 510 20.66 13.45 -28.92
N ALA A 511 21.67 14.21 -29.36
CA ALA A 511 23.03 13.70 -29.55
C ALA A 511 23.69 13.30 -28.22
N ARG A 512 23.41 14.04 -27.15
CA ARG A 512 23.87 13.72 -25.78
C ARG A 512 23.27 12.43 -25.25
N LEU A 513 21.98 12.20 -25.50
CA LEU A 513 21.31 10.97 -25.09
C LEU A 513 21.83 9.75 -25.88
N LYS A 514 22.06 9.89 -27.19
CA LYS A 514 22.69 8.84 -27.99
C LYS A 514 24.11 8.48 -27.52
N LYS A 515 24.90 9.47 -27.10
CA LYS A 515 26.24 9.24 -26.55
C LYS A 515 26.19 8.49 -25.20
N LEU A 516 25.26 8.85 -24.32
CA LEU A 516 25.06 8.17 -23.03
C LEU A 516 24.52 6.75 -23.16
N ILE A 517 23.74 6.46 -24.20
CA ILE A 517 23.26 5.10 -24.50
C ILE A 517 24.37 4.24 -25.08
N ALA A 518 25.25 4.82 -25.90
CA ALA A 518 26.41 4.12 -26.45
C ALA A 518 27.47 3.78 -25.37
N GLU A 519 27.70 4.66 -24.40
CA GLU A 519 28.68 4.44 -23.31
C GLU A 519 28.27 3.35 -22.29
N ARG A 520 26.99 2.92 -22.24
CA ARG A 520 26.51 1.92 -21.26
C ARG A 520 26.37 0.48 -21.78
N GLN A 521 26.58 0.24 -23.08
CA GLN A 521 26.51 -1.13 -23.61
C GLN A 521 27.73 -1.97 -23.21
N ASP A 522 28.92 -1.38 -23.11
CA ASP A 522 30.15 -2.13 -22.81
C ASP A 522 30.21 -2.62 -21.35
N GLU A 523 29.74 -1.82 -20.38
CA GLU A 523 29.64 -2.23 -18.97
C GLU A 523 28.65 -3.40 -18.75
N SER A 524 27.58 -3.44 -19.56
CA SER A 524 26.58 -4.51 -19.46
C SER A 524 27.11 -5.85 -19.99
N VAL A 525 27.99 -5.81 -21.00
CA VAL A 525 28.64 -7.00 -21.57
C VAL A 525 29.73 -7.54 -20.63
N GLU A 526 30.42 -6.67 -19.90
CA GLU A 526 31.45 -7.07 -18.93
C GLU A 526 30.83 -7.77 -17.70
N ILE A 527 29.66 -7.32 -17.24
CA ILE A 527 28.90 -7.98 -16.17
C ILE A 527 28.36 -9.35 -16.62
N LEU A 528 27.84 -9.45 -17.85
CA LEU A 528 27.38 -10.72 -18.40
C LEU A 528 28.53 -11.72 -18.63
N ARG A 529 29.72 -11.24 -18.98
CA ARG A 529 30.93 -12.07 -19.11
C ARG A 529 31.41 -12.58 -17.75
N SER A 530 31.41 -11.72 -16.73
CA SER A 530 31.73 -12.10 -15.34
C SER A 530 30.80 -13.18 -14.80
N TRP A 531 29.50 -13.13 -15.11
CA TRP A 531 28.54 -14.15 -14.67
C TRP A 531 28.67 -15.49 -15.40
N MET A 532 29.29 -15.50 -16.59
CA MET A 532 29.45 -16.68 -17.40
C MET A 532 30.77 -17.42 -17.12
N GLU A 533 31.80 -16.74 -16.63
CA GLU A 533 33.07 -17.34 -16.20
C GLU A 533 32.98 -18.03 -14.82
N ASP A 534 32.04 -17.63 -13.95
CA ASP A 534 31.89 -18.17 -12.58
C ASP A 534 31.13 -19.52 -12.50
N HIS A 535 30.56 -20.01 -13.62
CA HIS A 535 29.82 -21.29 -13.66
C HIS A 535 30.58 -22.42 -14.37
N GLY A 536 31.89 -22.25 -14.62
CA GLY A 536 32.72 -23.20 -15.37
C GLY A 536 33.57 -24.18 -14.54
N GLU A 537 33.76 -23.96 -13.24
CA GLU A 537 34.58 -24.83 -12.39
C GLU A 537 33.75 -25.43 -11.27
N HIS A 538 33.05 -26.53 -11.55
CA HIS A 538 32.81 -27.67 -10.65
C HIS A 538 31.91 -28.68 -11.38
N VAL A 539 32.55 -29.56 -12.18
CA VAL A 539 32.05 -30.90 -12.49
C VAL A 539 33.19 -31.88 -12.28
#